data_AF-A0A8X8W593-F1
#
_entry.id   AF-A0A8X8W593-F1
#
_cell.length_a   1.000
_cell.length_b   1.000
_cell.length_c   1.000
_cell.angle_alpha   90.00
_cell.angle_beta   90.00
_cell.angle_gamma   90.00
#
_symmetry.space_group_name_H-M   'P 1'
#
loop_
_entity.id
_entity.type
_entity.pdbx_description
1 polymer ?
#
loop_
_entity_poly.entity_id
_entity_poly.type
_entity_poly.pdbx_seq_one_letter_code
_entity_poly.pdbx_strand_id
1 'polypeptide(L)'
;MKLAVVVVLILMVLGTGVDAQRLYSCWGGCYNKCFIQGRNTMTISQKLACKFSCLKACIPSTPTDYAYYCRRRCSLKRCRQLITDGPKLEECFGRCTDFCSDSVVAP
;
A
#
# COMPACT_ATOMS: atom_id res chain seq x y z
N MET A 1 4.52 -24.51 -5.38
CA MET A 1 3.40 -23.54 -5.45
C MET A 1 3.29 -22.62 -4.22
N LYS A 2 3.32 -23.11 -2.98
CA LYS A 2 3.15 -22.27 -1.77
C LYS A 2 4.23 -21.17 -1.62
N LEU A 3 5.50 -21.48 -1.90
CA LEU A 3 6.60 -20.50 -1.80
C LEU A 3 6.47 -19.38 -2.83
N ALA A 4 6.13 -19.72 -4.09
CA ALA A 4 6.03 -18.75 -5.18
C ALA A 4 4.94 -17.70 -4.92
N VAL A 5 3.79 -18.11 -4.37
CA VAL A 5 2.70 -17.17 -4.01
C VAL A 5 3.12 -16.25 -2.88
N VAL A 6 3.84 -16.77 -1.88
CA VAL A 6 4.37 -15.97 -0.77
C VAL A 6 5.43 -14.98 -1.27
N VAL A 7 6.32 -15.42 -2.16
CA VAL A 7 7.35 -14.55 -2.77
C VAL A 7 6.71 -13.45 -3.61
N VAL A 8 5.70 -13.77 -4.42
CA VAL A 8 4.95 -12.77 -5.21
C VAL A 8 4.23 -11.77 -4.31
N LEU A 9 3.60 -12.22 -3.22
CA LEU A 9 2.97 -11.33 -2.23
C LEU A 9 3.99 -10.43 -1.54
N ILE A 10 5.15 -10.97 -1.16
CA ILE A 10 6.24 -10.20 -0.56
C ILE A 10 6.79 -9.17 -1.56
N LEU A 11 7.00 -9.55 -2.82
CA LEU A 11 7.45 -8.66 -3.88
C LEU A 11 6.43 -7.56 -4.18
N MET A 12 5.13 -7.87 -4.15
CA MET A 12 4.07 -6.88 -4.26
C MET A 12 4.10 -5.91 -3.06
N VAL A 13 4.21 -6.40 -1.83
CA VAL A 13 4.28 -5.53 -0.63
C VAL A 13 5.54 -4.66 -0.63
N LEU A 14 6.69 -5.21 -1.04
CA LEU A 14 7.95 -4.47 -1.09
C LEU A 14 8.01 -3.47 -2.26
N GLY A 15 7.44 -3.85 -3.41
CA GLY A 15 7.43 -3.08 -4.66
C GLY A 15 6.36 -1.98 -4.72
N THR A 16 5.19 -2.20 -4.12
CA THR A 16 4.10 -1.20 -4.04
C THR A 16 4.39 -0.08 -3.04
N GLY A 17 5.45 -0.21 -2.21
CA GLY A 17 5.79 0.78 -1.18
C GLY A 17 4.72 0.94 -0.09
N VAL A 18 3.76 0.00 -0.03
CA VAL A 18 2.69 0.02 0.96
C VAL A 18 3.29 -0.39 2.29
N ASP A 19 3.16 0.51 3.27
CA ASP A 19 3.54 0.23 4.64
C ASP A 19 2.73 -0.99 5.11
N ALA A 20 3.42 -2.10 5.42
CA ALA A 20 2.77 -3.35 5.82
C ALA A 20 1.82 -3.13 7.01
N GLN A 21 2.13 -2.16 7.87
CA GLN A 21 1.29 -1.81 9.02
C GLN A 21 0.01 -1.09 8.58
N ARG A 22 0.06 -0.22 7.56
CA ARG A 22 -1.14 0.39 6.96
C ARG A 22 -1.97 -0.61 6.19
N LEU A 23 -1.34 -1.48 5.39
CA LEU A 23 -2.03 -2.53 4.66
C LEU A 23 -2.77 -3.45 5.63
N TYR A 24 -2.09 -3.88 6.70
CA TYR A 24 -2.67 -4.70 7.74
C TYR A 24 -3.79 -3.98 8.49
N SER A 25 -3.64 -2.69 8.81
CA SER A 25 -4.68 -1.91 9.49
C SER A 25 -5.92 -1.68 8.60
N CYS A 26 -5.72 -1.37 7.32
CA CYS A 26 -6.80 -1.24 6.34
C CYS A 26 -7.52 -2.57 6.14
N TRP A 27 -6.76 -3.63 5.87
CA TRP A 27 -7.29 -4.96 5.62
C TRP A 27 -8.02 -5.51 6.84
N GLY A 28 -7.42 -5.39 8.03
CA GLY A 28 -8.00 -5.81 9.29
C GLY A 28 -9.31 -5.06 9.61
N GLY A 29 -9.34 -3.74 9.41
CA GLY A 29 -10.54 -2.93 9.61
C GLY A 29 -11.68 -3.30 8.64
N CYS A 30 -11.35 -3.48 7.35
CA CYS A 30 -12.32 -3.93 6.35
C CYS A 30 -12.86 -5.33 6.65
N TYR A 31 -11.96 -6.26 6.96
CA TYR A 31 -12.32 -7.64 7.27
C TYR A 31 -13.19 -7.73 8.52
N ASN A 32 -12.89 -6.95 9.57
CA ASN A 32 -13.74 -6.88 10.76
C ASN A 32 -15.14 -6.36 10.43
N LYS A 33 -15.28 -5.30 9.64
CA LYS A 33 -16.60 -4.80 9.23
C LYS A 33 -17.39 -5.86 8.49
N CYS A 34 -16.75 -6.53 7.55
CA CYS A 34 -17.37 -7.56 6.73
C CYS A 34 -17.76 -8.81 7.56
N PHE A 35 -16.94 -9.20 8.53
CA PHE A 35 -17.24 -10.28 9.46
C PHE A 35 -18.41 -9.93 10.41
N ILE A 36 -18.42 -8.70 10.94
CA ILE A 36 -19.48 -8.20 11.84
C ILE A 36 -20.82 -8.04 11.09
N GLN A 37 -20.79 -7.48 9.88
CA GLN A 37 -21.99 -7.37 9.03
C GLN A 37 -22.52 -8.75 8.60
N GLY A 38 -21.64 -9.74 8.48
CA GLY A 38 -21.99 -11.12 8.16
C GLY A 38 -22.60 -11.95 9.29
N ARG A 39 -22.88 -11.36 10.48
CA ARG A 39 -23.50 -11.99 11.67
C ARG A 39 -23.18 -13.49 11.82
N ASN A 40 -21.91 -13.88 11.85
CA ASN A 40 -21.44 -15.27 12.05
C ASN A 40 -22.01 -16.38 11.11
N THR A 41 -22.90 -16.07 10.17
CA THR A 41 -23.55 -17.03 9.27
C THR A 41 -22.85 -17.15 7.92
N MET A 42 -21.68 -16.52 7.76
CA MET A 42 -20.95 -16.58 6.50
C MET A 42 -20.39 -17.97 6.23
N THR A 43 -20.65 -18.47 5.02
CA THR A 43 -20.00 -19.67 4.49
C THR A 43 -18.50 -19.44 4.28
N ILE A 44 -17.73 -20.51 4.14
CA ILE A 44 -16.28 -20.45 3.88
C ILE A 44 -16.00 -19.60 2.62
N SER A 45 -16.81 -19.77 1.57
CA SER A 45 -16.68 -19.01 0.32
C SER A 45 -16.91 -17.51 0.52
N GLN A 46 -17.89 -17.13 1.35
CA GLN A 46 -18.15 -15.72 1.68
C GLN A 46 -17.02 -15.10 2.50
N LYS A 47 -16.44 -15.86 3.45
CA LYS A 47 -15.27 -15.42 4.22
C LYS A 47 -14.06 -15.19 3.32
N LEU A 48 -13.82 -16.07 2.35
CA LEU A 48 -12.75 -15.91 1.36
C LEU A 48 -12.99 -14.71 0.45
N ALA A 49 -14.20 -14.56 -0.10
CA ALA A 49 -14.56 -13.41 -0.94
C ALA A 49 -14.36 -12.09 -0.20
N CYS A 50 -14.78 -12.03 1.06
CA CYS A 50 -14.58 -10.91 1.96
C CYS A 50 -13.08 -10.59 2.16
N LYS A 51 -12.28 -11.62 2.45
CA LYS A 51 -10.82 -11.48 2.62
C LYS A 51 -10.15 -10.91 1.37
N PHE A 52 -10.48 -11.41 0.19
CA PHE A 52 -9.91 -10.95 -1.08
C PHE A 52 -10.40 -9.55 -1.48
N SER A 53 -11.69 -9.27 -1.31
CA SER A 53 -12.27 -7.96 -1.59
C SER A 53 -11.61 -6.88 -0.73
N CYS A 54 -11.47 -7.13 0.59
CA CYS A 54 -10.78 -6.22 1.50
C CYS A 54 -9.31 -6.04 1.17
N LEU A 55 -8.61 -7.10 0.77
CA LEU A 55 -7.22 -7.00 0.37
C LEU A 55 -7.08 -6.12 -0.89
N LYS A 56 -7.91 -6.36 -1.90
CA LYS A 56 -7.93 -5.59 -3.15
C LYS A 56 -8.24 -4.11 -2.92
N ALA A 57 -9.15 -3.79 -2.01
CA ALA A 57 -9.48 -2.41 -1.65
C ALA A 57 -8.34 -1.69 -0.91
N CYS A 58 -7.43 -2.43 -0.28
CA CYS A 58 -6.33 -1.86 0.51
C CYS A 58 -4.99 -1.83 -0.23
N ILE A 59 -4.88 -2.51 -1.37
CA ILE A 59 -3.69 -2.47 -2.24
C ILE A 59 -3.88 -1.35 -3.27
N PRO A 60 -2.87 -0.48 -3.50
CA PRO A 60 -2.88 0.50 -4.58
C PRO A 60 -3.21 -0.18 -5.89
N SER A 61 -4.21 0.33 -6.61
CA SER A 61 -4.68 -0.33 -7.84
C SER A 61 -4.59 0.58 -9.06
N THR A 62 -4.42 1.88 -8.86
CA THR A 62 -4.23 2.85 -9.93
C THR A 62 -2.80 3.38 -9.94
N PRO A 63 -2.25 3.75 -11.12
CA PRO A 63 -0.94 4.39 -11.21
C PRO A 63 -0.78 5.62 -10.29
N THR A 64 -1.86 6.39 -10.13
CA THR A 64 -1.90 7.53 -9.22
C THR A 64 -1.76 7.11 -7.75
N ASP A 65 -2.37 6.00 -7.34
CA ASP A 65 -2.18 5.43 -6.00
C ASP A 65 -0.72 5.03 -5.79
N TYR A 66 -0.12 4.34 -6.76
CA TYR A 66 1.29 3.94 -6.70
C TYR A 66 2.21 5.16 -6.55
N ALA A 67 2.02 6.19 -7.38
CA ALA A 67 2.77 7.44 -7.29
C ALA A 67 2.58 8.13 -5.93
N TYR A 68 1.38 8.08 -5.34
CA TYR A 68 1.13 8.62 -4.00
C TYR A 68 1.92 7.88 -2.91
N TYR A 69 1.86 6.55 -2.87
CA TYR A 69 2.56 5.76 -1.85
C TYR A 69 4.07 5.82 -2.03
N CYS A 70 4.56 5.82 -3.28
CA CYS A 70 5.97 6.04 -3.58
C CYS A 70 6.46 7.39 -3.05
N ARG A 71 5.76 8.49 -3.36
CA ARG A 71 6.15 9.85 -2.91
C ARG A 71 6.21 9.93 -1.40
N ARG A 72 5.22 9.36 -0.73
CA ARG A 72 5.16 9.35 0.74
C ARG A 72 6.34 8.58 1.35
N ARG A 73 6.65 7.40 0.83
CA ARG A 73 7.79 6.60 1.31
C ARG A 73 9.12 7.29 1.05
N CYS A 74 9.31 7.85 -0.15
CA CYS A 74 10.49 8.61 -0.50
C CYS A 74 10.68 9.78 0.48
N SER A 75 9.61 10.55 0.72
CA SER A 75 9.61 11.71 1.62
C SER A 75 9.99 11.33 3.05
N LEU A 76 9.36 10.29 3.61
CA LEU A 76 9.62 9.82 4.96
C LEU A 76 11.04 9.26 5.13
N LYS A 77 11.60 8.63 4.09
CA LYS A 77 12.92 8.02 4.14
C LYS A 77 14.05 9.01 3.88
N ARG A 78 13.86 9.94 2.94
CA ARG A 78 14.93 10.83 2.45
C ARG A 78 14.83 12.24 3.00
N CYS A 79 13.64 12.76 3.21
CA CYS A 79 13.44 14.16 3.56
C CYS A 79 13.30 14.41 5.06
N ARG A 80 13.20 13.35 5.89
CA ARG A 80 13.05 13.46 7.34
C ARG A 80 14.12 14.32 8.01
N GLN A 81 15.37 14.23 7.55
CA GLN A 81 16.50 14.98 8.13
C GLN A 81 16.47 16.48 7.77
N LEU A 82 15.59 16.89 6.85
CA LEU A 82 15.49 18.27 6.36
C LEU A 82 14.31 19.02 6.97
N ILE A 83 13.63 18.46 7.98
CA ILE A 83 12.38 19.03 8.52
C ILE A 83 12.54 20.44 9.11
N THR A 84 13.76 20.83 9.48
CA THR A 84 14.10 22.16 10.00
C THR A 84 14.54 23.15 8.93
N ASP A 85 14.75 22.72 7.68
CA ASP A 85 15.18 23.55 6.56
C ASP A 85 14.11 23.47 5.46
N GLY A 86 13.12 24.38 5.55
CA GLY A 86 11.95 24.42 4.68
C GLY A 86 12.30 24.37 3.17
N PRO A 87 13.20 25.24 2.66
CA PRO A 87 13.60 25.21 1.26
C PRO A 87 14.18 23.86 0.81
N LYS A 88 15.07 23.26 1.60
CA LYS A 88 15.63 21.94 1.26
C LYS A 88 14.61 20.81 1.39
N LEU A 89 13.67 20.93 2.33
CA LEU A 89 12.57 19.99 2.50
C LEU A 89 11.66 19.98 1.26
N GLU A 90 11.30 21.16 0.76
CA GLU A 90 10.47 21.33 -0.43
C GLU A 90 11.18 20.77 -1.68
N GLU A 91 12.46 21.10 -1.88
CA GLU A 91 13.27 20.55 -2.96
C GLU A 91 13.35 19.01 -2.89
N CYS A 92 13.44 18.45 -1.67
CA CYS A 92 13.44 17.00 -1.48
C CYS A 92 12.08 16.36 -1.85
N PHE A 93 10.96 17.01 -1.54
CA PHE A 93 9.64 16.55 -1.98
C PHE A 93 9.46 16.61 -3.49
N GLY A 94 10.02 17.63 -4.15
CA GLY A 94 10.08 17.73 -5.62
C GLY A 94 10.80 16.53 -6.24
N ARG A 95 12.02 16.23 -5.77
CA ARG A 95 12.79 15.06 -6.23
C ARG A 95 12.08 13.72 -5.99
N CYS A 96 11.34 13.60 -4.90
CA CYS A 96 10.52 12.43 -4.63
C CYS A 96 9.32 12.32 -5.58
N THR A 97 8.81 13.44 -6.08
CA THR A 97 7.75 13.45 -7.09
C THR A 97 8.29 12.96 -8.42
N ASP A 98 9.43 13.47 -8.89
CA ASP A 98 10.04 13.06 -10.16
C ASP A 98 10.37 11.56 -10.16
N PHE A 99 11.06 11.09 -9.10
CA PHE A 99 11.40 9.68 -8.93
C PHE A 99 10.19 8.73 -9.00
N CYS A 100 9.05 9.17 -8.48
CA CYS A 100 7.84 8.36 -8.42
C CYS A 100 6.94 8.50 -9.65
N SER A 101 7.15 9.54 -10.46
CA SER A 101 6.52 9.69 -11.78
C SER A 101 7.16 8.73 -12.80
N ASP A 102 8.49 8.54 -12.75
CA ASP A 102 9.21 7.60 -13.63
C ASP A 102 8.83 6.13 -13.35
N SER A 103 8.46 5.82 -12.11
CA SER A 103 8.03 4.49 -11.68
C SER A 103 6.68 4.05 -12.27
N VAL A 104 5.91 4.99 -12.85
CA VAL A 104 4.61 4.74 -13.50
C VAL A 104 4.77 4.39 -14.99
N VAL A 105 5.94 4.65 -15.58
CA VAL A 105 6.20 4.53 -17.03
C VAL A 105 6.90 3.22 -17.41
N ALA A 106 7.32 2.39 -16.46
CA ALA A 106 7.92 1.09 -16.76
C ALA A 106 6.85 0.03 -17.11
N PRO A 107 6.94 -0.63 -18.28
CA PRO A 107 5.99 -1.67 -18.73
C PRO A 107 6.02 -2.93 -17.85
#